data_AF-A0A935X638-F1
#
_entry.id   AF-A0A935X638-F1
#
_cell.length_a   1.000
_cell.length_b   1.000
_cell.length_c   1.000
_cell.angle_alpha   90.00
_cell.angle_beta   90.00
_cell.angle_gamma   90.00
#
_symmetry.space_group_name_H-M   'P 1'
#
loop_
_entity.id
_entity.type
_entity.pdbx_description
1 polymer ?
#
loop_
_entity_poly.entity_id
_entity_poly.type
_entity_poly.pdbx_seq_one_letter_code
_entity_poly.pdbx_strand_id
1 'polypeptide(L)'
;MVAAARSPPASKKAEETHGHLKPTLVRVPSYATFVVPFAWMLRSEQAVIDERLPTPLPPDEESPFASPWVFGRERQEAILKLFSSRLTPERSLVFFYCKEGQPLDDTIPRLVMGVGRIATVAQPKAYDVTKTKPTHLMWDLLIRHTIRPDGEDGFLLP
;
A
#
# COMPACT_ATOMS: atom_id res chain seq x y z
N MET A 1 -6.11 5.93 -19.22
CA MET A 1 -5.23 4.96 -18.54
C MET A 1 -3.82 5.52 -18.59
N VAL A 2 -3.22 5.78 -17.44
CA VAL A 2 -1.85 6.32 -17.32
C VAL A 2 -0.95 5.18 -16.86
N ALA A 3 0.31 5.16 -17.29
CA ALA A 3 1.29 4.23 -16.76
C ALA A 3 2.12 4.93 -15.69
N ALA A 4 2.18 4.38 -14.48
CA ALA A 4 3.00 4.89 -13.38
C ALA A 4 4.23 3.99 -13.22
N ALA A 5 5.42 4.57 -13.20
CA ALA A 5 6.64 3.86 -12.84
C ALA A 5 6.72 3.77 -11.31
N ARG A 6 6.76 2.56 -10.78
CA ARG A 6 6.99 2.31 -9.36
C ARG A 6 8.45 1.97 -9.13
N SER A 7 9.15 2.84 -8.42
CA SER A 7 10.55 2.65 -8.08
C SER A 7 10.70 1.78 -6.83
N PRO A 8 11.68 0.86 -6.79
CA PRO A 8 12.05 0.16 -5.58
C PRO A 8 12.78 1.10 -4.59
N PRO A 9 12.96 0.69 -3.32
CA PRO A 9 13.82 1.40 -2.38
C PRO A 9 15.23 1.60 -2.96
N ALA A 10 15.65 2.84 -3.11
CA ALA A 10 16.95 3.21 -3.68
C ALA A 10 17.80 3.91 -2.61
N SER A 11 18.50 3.12 -1.80
CA SER A 11 19.50 3.64 -0.86
C SER A 11 20.78 2.81 -0.96
N LYS A 12 21.95 3.43 -0.77
CA LYS A 12 23.24 2.70 -0.80
C LYS A 12 23.28 1.54 0.20
N LYS A 13 22.57 1.65 1.32
CA LYS A 13 22.49 0.61 2.37
C LYS A 13 21.66 -0.61 1.92
N ALA A 14 20.76 -0.42 0.96
CA ALA A 14 19.88 -1.46 0.43
C ALA A 14 20.39 -2.05 -0.90
N GLU A 15 21.58 -1.67 -1.38
CA GLU A 15 22.09 -2.10 -2.69
C GLU A 15 22.20 -3.63 -2.80
N GLU A 16 22.73 -4.29 -1.76
CA GLU A 16 22.92 -5.75 -1.78
C GLU A 16 21.59 -6.53 -1.78
N THR A 17 20.57 -5.95 -1.13
CA THR A 17 19.29 -6.58 -0.84
C THR A 17 18.22 -6.24 -1.88
N HIS A 18 18.19 -5.01 -2.38
CA HIS A 18 17.16 -4.47 -3.28
C HIS A 18 17.72 -3.86 -4.57
N GLY A 19 19.04 -3.72 -4.74
CA GLY A 19 19.65 -3.07 -5.91
C GLY A 19 19.41 -3.80 -7.25
N HIS A 20 18.98 -5.07 -7.21
CA HIS A 20 18.60 -5.80 -8.43
C HIS A 20 17.16 -5.54 -8.91
N LEU A 21 16.34 -4.90 -8.08
CA LEU A 21 14.97 -4.51 -8.42
C LEU A 21 14.97 -3.35 -9.42
N LYS A 22 14.04 -3.37 -10.37
CA LYS A 22 13.87 -2.33 -11.38
C LYS A 22 12.62 -1.51 -11.13
N PRO A 23 12.62 -0.24 -11.57
CA PRO A 23 11.37 0.49 -11.78
C PRO A 23 10.40 -0.35 -12.60
N THR A 24 9.19 -0.52 -12.08
CA THR A 24 8.18 -1.41 -12.65
C THR A 24 7.02 -0.60 -13.18
N LEU A 25 6.62 -0.87 -14.42
CA LEU A 25 5.49 -0.17 -15.03
C LEU A 25 4.16 -0.73 -14.51
N VAL A 26 3.31 0.13 -13.96
CA VAL A 26 1.96 -0.22 -13.52
C VAL A 26 0.94 0.58 -14.33
N ARG A 27 -0.01 -0.12 -14.96
CA ARG A 27 -1.13 0.52 -15.65
C ARG A 27 -2.16 0.97 -14.61
N VAL A 28 -2.45 2.26 -14.59
CA VAL A 28 -3.42 2.89 -13.69
C VAL A 28 -4.66 3.26 -14.51
N PRO A 29 -5.78 2.53 -14.34
CA PRO A 29 -7.04 2.87 -14.99
C PRO A 29 -7.65 4.13 -14.36
N SER A 30 -8.66 4.71 -15.01
CA SER A 30 -9.41 5.83 -14.42
C SER A 30 -10.09 5.40 -13.13
N TYR A 31 -10.22 6.35 -12.19
CA TYR A 31 -10.82 6.14 -10.86
C TYR A 31 -10.11 5.05 -10.06
N ALA A 32 -8.78 5.11 -10.06
CA ALA A 32 -7.91 4.19 -9.34
C ALA A 32 -6.90 4.96 -8.52
N THR A 33 -6.51 4.37 -7.39
CA THR A 33 -5.46 4.89 -6.52
C THR A 33 -4.64 3.73 -5.96
N PHE A 34 -3.52 4.06 -5.33
CA PHE A 34 -2.72 3.09 -4.60
C PHE A 34 -2.94 3.26 -3.11
N VAL A 35 -3.05 2.14 -2.41
CA VAL A 35 -3.07 2.09 -0.95
C VAL A 35 -1.87 1.32 -0.47
N VAL A 36 -1.27 1.79 0.61
CA VAL A 36 -0.12 1.13 1.27
C VAL A 36 -0.57 0.77 2.68
N PRO A 37 -0.38 -0.48 3.15
CA PRO A 37 -0.70 -0.86 4.51
C PRO A 37 0.35 -0.33 5.50
N PHE A 38 0.54 0.99 5.52
CA PHE A 38 1.68 1.67 6.13
C PHE A 38 1.95 1.23 7.57
N ALA A 39 0.94 1.29 8.45
CA ALA A 39 1.10 0.87 9.84
C ALA A 39 1.44 -0.62 9.95
N TRP A 40 0.87 -1.46 9.10
CA TRP A 40 1.10 -2.91 9.14
C TRP A 40 2.53 -3.29 8.73
N MET A 41 3.23 -2.41 8.02
CA MET A 41 4.63 -2.62 7.63
C MET A 41 5.62 -2.16 8.72
N LEU A 42 5.16 -1.53 9.80
CA LEU A 42 6.02 -1.13 10.93
C LEU A 42 6.30 -2.32 11.86
N ARG A 43 7.56 -2.46 12.29
CA ARG A 43 7.97 -3.46 13.30
C ARG A 43 7.24 -3.27 14.64
N SER A 44 6.93 -2.03 15.01
CA SER A 44 6.21 -1.72 16.25
C SER A 44 4.81 -2.31 16.30
N GLU A 45 4.16 -2.51 15.15
CA GLU A 45 2.78 -2.99 15.08
C GLU A 45 2.68 -4.52 15.03
N GLN A 46 3.81 -5.23 14.88
CA GLN A 46 3.81 -6.66 14.57
C GLN A 46 3.23 -7.52 15.68
N ALA A 47 3.58 -7.23 16.94
CA ALA A 47 3.05 -7.97 18.09
C ALA A 47 1.51 -7.89 18.15
N VAL A 48 0.96 -6.67 17.97
CA VAL A 48 -0.49 -6.44 17.99
C VAL A 48 -1.19 -7.10 16.81
N ILE A 49 -0.55 -7.16 15.63
CA ILE A 49 -1.08 -7.86 14.47
C ILE A 49 -1.12 -9.37 14.73
N ASP A 50 -0.02 -9.96 15.20
CA ASP A 50 0.08 -11.40 15.46
C ASP A 50 -0.92 -11.85 16.54
N GLU A 51 -1.11 -11.08 17.61
CA GLU A 51 -2.11 -11.36 18.68
C GLU A 51 -3.56 -11.42 18.16
N ARG A 52 -3.87 -10.73 17.06
CA ARG A 52 -5.21 -10.69 16.45
C ARG A 52 -5.45 -11.81 15.45
N LEU A 53 -4.46 -12.65 15.19
CA LEU A 53 -4.52 -13.72 14.20
C LEU A 53 -4.58 -15.09 14.89
N PRO A 54 -5.36 -16.04 14.34
CA PRO A 54 -5.37 -17.41 14.87
C PRO A 54 -4.05 -18.14 14.61
N THR A 55 -3.26 -17.68 13.64
CA THR A 55 -1.94 -18.18 13.32
C THR A 55 -1.02 -16.98 13.10
N PRO A 56 0.13 -16.90 13.78
CA PRO A 56 1.09 -15.82 13.59
C PRO A 56 1.58 -15.73 12.15
N LEU A 57 1.99 -14.53 11.74
CA LEU A 57 2.67 -14.34 10.46
C LEU A 57 4.06 -15.00 10.49
N PRO A 58 4.65 -15.33 9.32
CA PRO A 58 6.04 -15.78 9.25
C PRO A 58 6.98 -14.83 10.01
N PRO A 59 8.05 -15.34 10.64
CA PRO A 59 8.99 -14.49 11.38
C PRO A 59 9.60 -13.41 10.48
N ASP A 60 9.90 -12.25 11.06
CA ASP A 60 10.64 -11.21 10.34
C ASP A 60 12.12 -11.59 10.24
N GLU A 61 12.81 -11.02 9.26
CA GLU A 61 14.27 -11.09 9.16
C GLU A 61 14.88 -9.79 9.68
N GLU A 62 16.11 -9.86 10.18
CA GLU A 62 16.83 -8.64 10.57
C GLU A 62 17.30 -7.85 9.36
N SER A 63 17.02 -6.54 9.38
CA SER A 63 17.50 -5.64 8.35
C SER A 63 19.01 -5.39 8.56
N PRO A 64 19.84 -5.43 7.51
CA PRO A 64 21.28 -5.14 7.62
C PRO A 64 21.60 -3.66 7.92
N PHE A 65 20.55 -2.84 8.09
CA PHE A 65 20.62 -1.43 8.46
C PHE A 65 19.46 -1.08 9.40
N ALA A 66 19.65 -0.06 10.24
CA ALA A 66 18.60 0.44 11.11
C ALA A 66 17.35 0.84 10.30
N SER A 67 16.24 0.16 10.56
CA SER A 67 14.97 0.34 9.87
C SER A 67 13.81 0.07 10.85
N PRO A 68 12.78 0.92 10.89
CA PRO A 68 11.57 0.65 11.66
C PRO A 68 10.61 -0.32 10.95
N TRP A 69 10.91 -0.71 9.72
CA TRP A 69 10.03 -1.50 8.86
C TRP A 69 10.33 -2.98 8.90
N VAL A 70 9.30 -3.80 8.72
CA VAL A 70 9.43 -5.24 8.45
C VAL A 70 10.33 -5.45 7.24
N PHE A 71 11.26 -6.40 7.32
CA PHE A 71 12.32 -6.57 6.31
C PHE A 71 12.21 -7.89 5.53
N GLY A 72 11.90 -8.99 6.21
CA GLY A 72 11.87 -10.32 5.62
C GLY A 72 10.84 -10.44 4.50
N ARG A 73 11.23 -11.00 3.36
CA ARG A 73 10.39 -11.08 2.16
C ARG A 73 9.08 -11.82 2.47
N GLU A 74 9.17 -13.00 3.06
CA GLU A 74 8.01 -13.84 3.34
C GLU A 74 7.01 -13.17 4.29
N ARG A 75 7.53 -12.43 5.28
CA ARG A 75 6.68 -11.66 6.21
C ARG A 75 6.01 -10.49 5.50
N GLN A 76 6.73 -9.71 4.70
CA GLN A 76 6.14 -8.62 3.90
C GLN A 76 5.04 -9.15 2.96
N GLU A 77 5.28 -10.27 2.28
CA GLU A 77 4.31 -10.90 1.39
C GLU A 77 3.06 -11.38 2.15
N ALA A 78 3.24 -11.99 3.32
CA ALA A 78 2.15 -12.44 4.18
C ALA A 78 1.30 -11.25 4.68
N ILE A 79 1.92 -10.14 5.07
CA ILE A 79 1.23 -8.91 5.47
C ILE A 79 0.41 -8.33 4.31
N LEU A 80 1.00 -8.23 3.11
CA LEU A 80 0.32 -7.69 1.93
C LEU A 80 -0.87 -8.56 1.51
N LYS A 81 -0.70 -9.89 1.56
CA LYS A 81 -1.78 -10.84 1.29
C LYS A 81 -2.88 -10.76 2.35
N LEU A 82 -2.52 -10.69 3.62
CA LEU A 82 -3.48 -10.56 4.71
C LEU A 82 -4.26 -9.26 4.58
N PHE A 83 -3.58 -8.13 4.41
CA PHE A 83 -4.22 -6.82 4.25
C PHE A 83 -5.19 -6.80 3.06
N SER A 84 -4.74 -7.25 1.89
CA SER A 84 -5.59 -7.30 0.69
C SER A 84 -6.78 -8.24 0.86
N SER A 85 -6.65 -9.36 1.59
CA SER A 85 -7.76 -10.27 1.88
C SER A 85 -8.84 -9.68 2.80
N ARG A 86 -8.51 -8.63 3.57
CA ARG A 86 -9.47 -7.90 4.41
C ARG A 86 -10.25 -6.83 3.63
N LEU A 87 -9.87 -6.56 2.37
CA LEU A 87 -10.58 -5.64 1.48
C LEU A 87 -11.61 -6.42 0.66
N THR A 88 -12.87 -6.04 0.76
CA THR A 88 -13.97 -6.67 0.03
C THR A 88 -14.46 -5.71 -1.05
N PRO A 89 -14.30 -6.04 -2.35
CA PRO A 89 -14.88 -5.26 -3.44
C PRO A 89 -16.38 -5.04 -3.23
N GLU A 90 -16.86 -3.88 -3.67
CA GLU A 90 -18.25 -3.42 -3.57
C GLU A 90 -18.79 -3.28 -2.13
N ARG A 91 -17.95 -3.46 -1.10
CA ARG A 91 -18.34 -3.35 0.32
C ARG A 91 -17.41 -2.49 1.15
N SER A 92 -16.10 -2.66 1.01
CA SER A 92 -15.13 -1.84 1.72
C SER A 92 -15.19 -0.39 1.24
N LEU A 93 -15.08 0.55 2.17
CA LEU A 93 -15.03 1.97 1.87
C LEU A 93 -13.58 2.45 1.75
N VAL A 94 -13.36 3.46 0.92
CA VAL A 94 -12.13 4.23 0.83
C VAL A 94 -12.43 5.70 1.13
N PHE A 95 -11.67 6.27 2.06
CA PHE A 95 -11.76 7.66 2.45
C PHE A 95 -10.52 8.40 1.97
N PHE A 96 -10.73 9.47 1.20
CA PHE A 96 -9.67 10.39 0.82
C PHE A 96 -9.66 11.55 1.80
N TYR A 97 -8.48 11.95 2.26
CA TYR A 97 -8.33 13.06 3.19
C TYR A 97 -7.18 13.97 2.79
N CYS A 98 -7.33 15.25 3.10
CA CYS A 98 -6.27 16.25 3.01
C CYS A 98 -5.56 16.32 4.37
N LYS A 99 -4.23 16.22 4.37
CA LYS A 99 -3.43 16.31 5.59
C LYS A 99 -3.22 17.77 6.03
N GLU A 100 -2.83 18.63 5.10
CA GLU A 100 -2.51 20.05 5.35
C GLU A 100 -2.89 20.87 4.12
N GLY A 101 -3.15 22.17 4.26
CA GLY A 101 -3.50 23.06 3.15
C GLY A 101 -4.97 22.97 2.70
N GLN A 102 -5.86 22.59 3.61
CA GLN A 102 -7.31 22.57 3.40
C GLN A 102 -7.92 23.95 3.76
N PRO A 103 -8.95 24.44 3.05
CA PRO A 103 -9.38 25.84 3.11
C PRO A 103 -10.24 26.23 4.32
N LEU A 104 -10.64 25.29 5.17
CA LEU A 104 -11.56 25.54 6.29
C LEU A 104 -10.85 26.06 7.54
N ASP A 105 -9.77 25.40 7.99
CA ASP A 105 -9.13 25.67 9.28
C ASP A 105 -7.77 24.93 9.42
N ASP A 106 -6.69 25.67 9.62
CA ASP A 106 -5.35 25.10 9.81
C ASP A 106 -5.21 24.25 11.10
N THR A 107 -6.20 24.29 12.01
CA THR A 107 -6.25 23.46 13.21
C THR A 107 -6.78 22.05 12.97
N ILE A 108 -7.35 21.74 11.80
CA ILE A 108 -7.87 20.41 11.46
C ILE A 108 -6.77 19.62 10.73
N PRO A 109 -6.12 18.64 11.38
CA PRO A 109 -4.89 18.01 10.85
C PRO A 109 -5.16 16.95 9.76
N ARG A 110 -6.42 16.55 9.56
CA ARG A 110 -6.88 15.58 8.54
C ARG A 110 -8.35 15.81 8.22
N LEU A 111 -8.63 16.52 7.12
CA LEU A 111 -9.99 16.71 6.65
C LEU A 111 -10.36 15.63 5.63
N VAL A 112 -11.41 14.86 5.87
CA VAL A 112 -11.95 13.93 4.86
C VAL A 112 -12.51 14.75 3.71
N MET A 113 -12.06 14.46 2.49
CA MET A 113 -12.43 15.16 1.25
C MET A 113 -13.31 14.31 0.33
N GLY A 114 -13.55 13.05 0.67
CA GLY A 114 -14.39 12.20 -0.15
C GLY A 114 -14.43 10.77 0.33
N VAL A 115 -15.47 10.08 -0.09
CA VAL A 115 -15.73 8.68 0.26
C VAL A 115 -16.30 7.95 -0.94
N GLY A 116 -15.88 6.70 -1.13
CA GLY A 116 -16.50 5.78 -2.07
C GLY A 116 -16.31 4.34 -1.63
N ARG A 117 -16.89 3.41 -2.38
CA ARG A 117 -16.64 1.97 -2.24
C ARG A 117 -15.41 1.59 -3.06
N ILE A 118 -14.71 0.57 -2.60
CA ILE A 118 -13.66 -0.08 -3.38
C ILE A 118 -14.35 -0.93 -4.44
N ALA A 119 -14.22 -0.57 -5.71
CA ALA A 119 -14.81 -1.31 -6.82
C ALA A 119 -14.02 -2.58 -7.15
N THR A 120 -12.69 -2.50 -7.13
CA THR A 120 -11.81 -3.65 -7.37
C THR A 120 -10.53 -3.53 -6.57
N VAL A 121 -9.97 -4.65 -6.16
CA VAL A 121 -8.64 -4.76 -5.54
C VAL A 121 -7.75 -5.55 -6.50
N ALA A 122 -6.65 -4.96 -6.96
CA ALA A 122 -5.68 -5.68 -7.77
C ALA A 122 -4.89 -6.67 -6.90
N GLN A 123 -4.33 -7.72 -7.51
CA GLN A 123 -3.35 -8.55 -6.81
C GLN A 123 -2.07 -7.75 -6.55
N PRO A 124 -1.40 -7.94 -5.38
CA PRO A 124 -0.07 -7.37 -5.15
C PRO A 124 0.87 -7.73 -6.30
N LYS A 125 1.57 -6.73 -6.85
CA LYS A 125 2.46 -6.92 -8.00
C LYS A 125 3.91 -6.88 -7.54
N ALA A 126 4.70 -7.80 -8.07
CA ALA A 126 6.15 -7.84 -7.83
C ALA A 126 6.89 -6.78 -8.64
N TYR A 127 8.06 -6.35 -8.15
CA TYR A 127 8.99 -5.55 -8.94
C TYR A 127 9.60 -6.38 -10.08
N ASP A 128 9.84 -5.74 -11.22
CA ASP A 128 10.67 -6.27 -12.29
C ASP A 128 12.12 -6.42 -11.80
N VAL A 129 12.86 -7.40 -12.30
CA VAL A 129 14.25 -7.69 -11.85
C VAL A 129 15.25 -7.69 -13.01
N THR A 130 16.51 -7.38 -12.70
CA THR A 130 17.65 -7.45 -13.66
C THR A 130 18.27 -8.85 -13.76
N LYS A 131 18.18 -9.65 -12.70
CA LYS A 131 18.94 -10.90 -12.49
C LYS A 131 18.01 -12.05 -12.09
N THR A 132 18.54 -13.26 -11.98
CA THR A 132 17.85 -14.45 -11.43
C THR A 132 17.63 -14.39 -9.91
N LYS A 133 17.91 -13.24 -9.26
CA LYS A 133 17.63 -13.03 -7.85
C LYS A 133 16.12 -12.97 -7.59
N PRO A 134 15.64 -13.34 -6.39
CA PRO A 134 14.23 -13.24 -6.04
C PRO A 134 13.70 -11.79 -6.14
N THR A 135 12.44 -11.64 -6.53
CA THR A 135 11.75 -10.34 -6.51
C THR A 135 11.13 -10.07 -5.14
N HIS A 136 10.61 -8.85 -4.95
CA HIS A 136 9.82 -8.42 -3.80
C HIS A 136 8.48 -7.86 -4.29
N LEU A 137 7.42 -8.03 -3.49
CA LEU A 137 6.14 -7.39 -3.75
C LEU A 137 6.23 -5.88 -3.49
N MET A 138 5.63 -5.10 -4.38
CA MET A 138 5.36 -3.69 -4.12
C MET A 138 4.38 -3.57 -2.96
N TRP A 139 4.65 -2.64 -2.05
CA TRP A 139 3.72 -2.37 -0.94
C TRP A 139 2.47 -1.60 -1.41
N ASP A 140 2.57 -0.96 -2.57
CA ASP A 140 1.49 -0.25 -3.22
C ASP A 140 0.47 -1.22 -3.85
N LEU A 141 -0.70 -1.32 -3.23
CA LEU A 141 -1.84 -2.07 -3.73
C LEU A 141 -2.74 -1.16 -4.57
N LEU A 142 -2.90 -1.47 -5.86
CA LEU A 142 -3.81 -0.72 -6.73
C LEU A 142 -5.26 -1.10 -6.42
N ILE A 143 -6.09 -0.09 -6.14
CA ILE A 143 -7.54 -0.25 -6.01
C ILE A 143 -8.25 0.67 -7.00
N ARG A 144 -9.45 0.27 -7.40
CA ARG A 144 -10.41 1.18 -8.07
C ARG A 144 -11.48 1.59 -7.09
N HIS A 145 -12.00 2.79 -7.24
CA HIS A 145 -13.06 3.34 -6.39
C HIS A 145 -14.26 3.80 -7.22
N THR A 146 -15.39 3.90 -6.54
CA THR A 146 -16.68 4.21 -7.16
C THR A 146 -16.96 5.70 -7.30
N ILE A 147 -16.19 6.59 -6.66
CA ILE A 147 -16.38 8.06 -6.76
C ILE A 147 -16.50 8.56 -8.22
N ARG A 148 -17.59 9.26 -8.53
CA ARG A 148 -17.88 9.86 -9.85
C ARG A 148 -18.41 11.30 -9.70
N PRO A 149 -18.41 12.10 -10.79
CA PRO A 149 -18.98 13.45 -10.78
C PRO A 149 -20.48 13.51 -10.44
N ASP A 150 -21.24 12.44 -10.73
CA ASP A 150 -22.66 12.34 -10.38
C ASP A 150 -22.91 12.16 -8.87
N GLY A 151 -21.92 11.66 -8.12
CA GLY A 151 -21.98 11.44 -6.68
C GLY A 151 -22.84 10.26 -6.23
N GLU A 152 -23.35 9.41 -7.15
CA GLU A 152 -24.33 8.36 -6.81
C GLU A 152 -23.75 7.27 -5.91
N ASP A 153 -22.53 6.83 -6.22
CA ASP A 153 -21.85 5.73 -5.54
C ASP A 153 -20.50 6.20 -4.98
N GLY A 154 -20.54 7.31 -4.25
CA GLY A 154 -19.36 7.95 -3.71
C GLY A 154 -19.10 9.30 -4.35
N PHE A 155 -18.64 10.23 -3.52
CA PHE A 155 -18.58 11.64 -3.84
C PHE A 155 -17.35 12.28 -3.20
N LEU A 156 -16.97 13.44 -3.73
CA LEU A 156 -16.03 14.35 -3.08
C LEU A 156 -16.84 15.37 -2.27
N LEU A 157 -16.36 15.70 -1.08
CA LEU A 157 -16.91 16.76 -0.27
C LEU A 157 -16.50 18.11 -0.87
N PRO A 158 -17.43 19.08 -0.95
CA PRO A 158 -17.18 20.41 -1.49
C PRO A 158 -16.18 21.21 -0.66
#